data_AF-A0A815MMN2-F1
#
_entry.id   AF-A0A815MMN2-F1
#
_cell.length_a   1.000
_cell.length_b   1.000
_cell.length_c   1.000
_cell.angle_alpha   90.00
_cell.angle_beta   90.00
_cell.angle_gamma   90.00
#
_symmetry.space_group_name_H-M   'P 1'
#
loop_
_entity.id
_entity.type
_entity.pdbx_description
1 polymer ?
#
loop_
_entity_poly.entity_id
_entity_poly.type
_entity_poly.pdbx_seq_one_letter_code
_entity_poly.pdbx_strand_id
1 'polypeptide(L)'
;GKPGSSKSSAVQIIISNLKGKKSKDPYFQTLPELVAVSFQGSQNCTSESIIKVFERAAKYGGVRNDSEILPVIVFDEIGLAELSPHNPLKV
;
A
#
# COMPACT_ATOMS: atom_id res chain seq x y z
N GLY A 1 -14.65 -2.72 -7.11
CA GLY A 1 -15.94 -3.00 -6.42
C GLY A 1 -16.64 -1.70 -6.07
N LYS A 2 -17.97 -1.69 -5.96
CA LYS A 2 -18.76 -0.47 -5.69
C LYS A 2 -18.32 0.23 -4.39
N PRO A 3 -18.45 1.57 -4.28
CA PRO A 3 -18.33 2.27 -3.00
C PRO A 3 -19.23 1.61 -1.94
N GLY A 4 -18.78 1.61 -0.68
CA GLY A 4 -19.52 0.96 0.43
C GLY A 4 -19.36 -0.56 0.55
N SER A 5 -18.55 -1.21 -0.31
CA SER A 5 -18.33 -2.67 -0.24
C SER A 5 -17.22 -3.10 0.76
N SER A 6 -17.02 -2.36 1.85
CA SER A 6 -16.06 -2.64 2.94
C SER A 6 -14.58 -2.84 2.57
N LYS A 7 -14.17 -2.49 1.35
CA LYS A 7 -12.78 -2.67 0.86
C LYS A 7 -11.76 -1.93 1.72
N SER A 8 -11.97 -0.63 1.91
CA SER A 8 -11.07 0.22 2.69
C SER A 8 -11.02 -0.24 4.14
N SER A 9 -12.17 -0.63 4.71
CA SER A 9 -12.24 -1.20 6.06
C SER A 9 -11.46 -2.51 6.18
N ALA A 10 -11.58 -3.42 5.20
CA ALA A 10 -10.84 -4.68 5.21
C ALA A 10 -9.32 -4.44 5.16
N VAL A 11 -8.86 -3.52 4.32
CA VAL A 11 -7.44 -3.12 4.24
C VAL A 11 -6.96 -2.54 5.58
N GLN A 12 -7.76 -1.68 6.23
CA GLN A 12 -7.43 -1.13 7.56
C GLN A 12 -7.37 -2.21 8.65
N ILE A 13 -8.28 -3.20 8.61
CA ILE A 13 -8.26 -4.33 9.54
C ILE A 13 -6.96 -5.13 9.37
N ILE A 14 -6.54 -5.41 8.14
CA ILE A 14 -5.30 -6.14 7.87
C ILE A 14 -4.09 -5.35 8.41
N ILE A 15 -3.95 -4.09 8.01
CA ILE A 15 -2.80 -3.24 8.41
C ILE A 15 -2.75 -3.04 9.93
N SER A 16 -3.91 -2.90 10.59
CA SER A 16 -3.95 -2.65 12.04
C SER A 16 -3.60 -3.89 12.89
N ASN A 17 -3.75 -5.10 12.33
CA ASN A 17 -3.45 -6.35 13.03
C ASN A 17 -2.04 -6.88 12.73
N LEU A 18 -1.52 -6.69 11.51
CA LEU A 18 -0.18 -7.15 11.14
C LEU A 18 0.90 -6.12 11.54
N LYS A 19 1.26 -6.13 12.82
CA LYS A 19 2.27 -5.23 13.42
C LYS A 19 3.56 -5.97 13.80
N GLY A 20 3.81 -7.12 13.19
CA GLY A 20 4.93 -7.99 13.56
C GLY A 20 4.88 -8.39 15.04
N LYS A 21 6.03 -8.41 15.69
CA LYS A 21 6.16 -8.72 17.13
C LYS A 21 5.34 -7.82 18.05
N LYS A 22 4.89 -6.65 17.60
CA LYS A 22 4.02 -5.73 18.37
C LYS A 22 2.53 -6.07 18.26
N SER A 23 2.17 -7.08 17.47
CA SER A 23 0.79 -7.53 17.34
C SER A 23 0.26 -8.09 18.66
N LYS A 24 -1.04 -7.89 18.92
CA LYS A 24 -1.68 -8.42 20.14
C LYS A 24 -1.87 -9.93 20.09
N ASP A 25 -2.15 -10.45 18.90
CA ASP A 25 -2.42 -11.86 18.67
C ASP A 25 -1.11 -12.63 18.46
N PRO A 26 -0.89 -13.77 19.15
CA PRO A 26 0.32 -14.57 18.99
C PRO A 26 0.58 -15.05 17.57
N TYR A 27 -0.45 -15.34 16.78
CA TYR A 27 -0.28 -15.71 15.37
C TYR A 27 0.24 -14.53 14.55
N PHE A 28 -0.34 -13.33 14.72
CA PHE A 28 0.15 -12.14 14.00
C PHE A 28 1.55 -11.69 14.42
N GLN A 29 2.06 -12.11 15.59
CA GLN A 29 3.46 -11.89 15.98
C GLN A 29 4.46 -12.68 15.16
N THR A 30 4.03 -13.79 14.52
CA THR A 30 4.86 -14.61 13.63
C THR A 30 4.95 -14.07 12.20
N LEU A 31 4.10 -13.11 11.86
CA LEU A 31 3.99 -12.49 10.53
C LEU A 31 4.77 -11.16 10.50
N PRO A 32 5.09 -10.61 9.31
CA PRO A 32 5.76 -9.32 9.21
C PRO A 32 4.87 -8.14 9.63
N GLU A 33 5.50 -7.04 10.06
CA GLU A 33 4.87 -5.72 10.22
C GLU A 33 4.59 -5.13 8.84
N LEU A 34 3.31 -4.85 8.55
CA LEU A 34 2.93 -4.17 7.32
C LEU A 34 3.07 -2.65 7.47
N VAL A 35 3.79 -2.03 6.53
CA VAL A 35 3.85 -0.56 6.44
C VAL A 35 3.15 -0.12 5.16
N ALA A 36 1.96 0.44 5.33
CA ALA A 36 1.15 0.89 4.21
C ALA A 36 1.62 2.26 3.69
N VAL A 37 1.86 2.34 2.38
CA VAL A 37 2.08 3.59 1.65
C VAL A 37 0.87 3.81 0.74
N SER A 38 0.00 4.72 1.13
CA SER A 38 -1.21 5.03 0.36
C SER A 38 -0.89 5.90 -0.85
N PHE A 39 -1.54 5.60 -1.97
CA PHE A 39 -1.58 6.43 -3.16
C PHE A 39 -3.03 6.57 -3.62
N GLN A 40 -3.47 7.81 -3.86
CA GLN A 40 -4.79 8.08 -4.39
C GLN A 40 -4.70 8.37 -5.89
N GLY A 41 -5.40 7.56 -6.68
CA GLY A 41 -5.53 7.75 -8.11
C GLY A 41 -6.26 9.04 -8.46
N SER A 42 -5.93 9.62 -9.61
CA SER A 42 -6.63 10.79 -10.15
C SER A 42 -6.50 10.81 -11.68
N GLN A 43 -7.34 11.60 -12.35
CA GLN A 43 -7.31 11.74 -13.82
C GLN A 43 -6.03 12.43 -14.34
N ASN A 44 -5.26 13.09 -13.47
CA ASN A 44 -4.00 13.73 -13.83
C ASN A 44 -2.78 12.90 -13.36
N CYS A 45 -3.00 11.66 -12.95
CA CYS A 45 -1.94 10.77 -12.49
C CYS A 45 -0.94 10.50 -13.63
N THR A 46 0.36 10.59 -13.33
CA THR A 46 1.46 10.31 -14.28
C THR A 46 2.29 9.11 -13.83
N SER A 47 3.02 8.49 -14.74
CA SER A 47 3.90 7.36 -14.42
C SER A 47 4.97 7.74 -13.40
N GLU A 48 5.50 8.97 -13.43
CA GLU A 48 6.46 9.46 -12.45
C GLU A 48 5.86 9.51 -11.04
N SER A 49 4.58 9.84 -10.91
CA SER A 49 3.90 9.82 -9.61
C SER A 49 3.82 8.42 -9.01
N ILE A 50 3.63 7.40 -9.85
CA ILE A 50 3.63 5.99 -9.43
C ILE A 50 5.05 5.55 -9.05
N ILE A 51 6.06 5.85 -9.87
CA ILE A 51 7.46 5.53 -9.57
C ILE A 51 7.88 6.11 -8.20
N LYS A 52 7.53 7.37 -7.91
CA LYS A 52 7.83 8.01 -6.62
C LYS A 52 7.20 7.29 -5.42
N VAL A 53 6.02 6.68 -5.59
CA VAL A 53 5.37 5.89 -4.54
C VAL A 53 6.13 4.59 -4.30
N PHE A 54 6.58 3.93 -5.36
CA PHE A 54 7.43 2.74 -5.24
C PHE A 54 8.76 3.06 -4.57
N GLU A 55 9.41 4.16 -4.94
CA GLU A 55 10.62 4.64 -4.27
C GLU A 55 10.39 4.93 -2.79
N ARG A 56 9.25 5.56 -2.45
CA ARG A 56 8.86 5.80 -1.06
C ARG A 56 8.64 4.49 -0.29
N ALA A 57 7.99 3.50 -0.90
CA ALA A 57 7.78 2.18 -0.31
C ALA A 57 9.11 1.43 -0.09
N ALA A 58 10.01 1.49 -1.08
CA ALA A 58 11.32 0.85 -1.01
C ALA A 58 12.19 1.38 0.15
N LYS A 59 12.05 2.66 0.51
CA LYS A 59 12.74 3.24 1.68
C LYS A 59 12.38 2.51 2.99
N TYR A 60 11.17 1.99 3.14
CA TYR A 60 10.79 1.25 4.35
C TYR A 60 11.42 -0.14 4.41
N GLY A 61 11.64 -0.80 3.26
CA GLY A 61 12.33 -2.08 3.18
C GLY A 61 13.86 -1.96 3.27
N GLY A 62 14.44 -0.85 2.82
CA GLY A 62 15.90 -0.63 2.86
C GLY A 62 16.45 -0.08 4.17
N VAL A 63 15.60 0.45 5.06
CA VAL A 63 16.03 1.07 6.34
C VAL A 63 16.48 0.02 7.37
N ARG A 64 16.07 -1.24 7.19
CA ARG A 64 16.57 -2.38 7.98
C ARG A 64 16.58 -3.59 7.05
N ASN A 65 17.67 -4.37 7.01
CA ASN A 65 17.65 -5.74 6.50
C ASN A 65 16.81 -6.67 7.42
N ASP A 66 15.74 -6.14 8.01
CA ASP A 66 14.74 -6.86 8.77
C ASP A 66 13.78 -7.46 7.76
N SER A 67 13.84 -8.78 7.61
CA SER A 67 12.75 -9.55 6.99
C SER A 67 11.40 -9.39 7.72
N GLU A 68 11.40 -8.65 8.84
CA GLU A 68 10.25 -8.38 9.71
C GLU A 68 9.38 -7.21 9.24
N ILE A 69 9.82 -6.36 8.31
CA ILE A 69 9.01 -5.23 7.77
C ILE A 69 8.67 -5.49 6.30
N LEU A 70 7.39 -5.46 5.98
CA LEU A 70 6.89 -5.58 4.61
C LEU A 70 6.17 -4.29 4.18
N PRO A 71 6.80 -3.44 3.34
CA PRO A 71 6.12 -2.29 2.77
C PRO A 71 5.05 -2.73 1.77
N VAL A 72 3.86 -2.16 1.88
CA VAL A 72 2.72 -2.44 0.98
C VAL A 72 2.19 -1.13 0.44
N ILE A 73 2.03 -1.05 -0.89
CA ILE A 73 1.43 0.12 -1.52
C ILE A 73 -0.08 -0.13 -1.64
N VAL A 74 -0.87 0.81 -1.14
CA VAL A 74 -2.34 0.77 -1.24
C VAL A 74 -2.78 1.82 -2.25
N PHE A 75 -3.18 1.36 -3.43
CA PHE A 75 -3.77 2.20 -4.46
C PHE A 75 -5.27 2.36 -4.21
N ASP A 76 -5.69 3.56 -3.83
CA ASP A 76 -7.10 3.93 -3.77
C ASP A 76 -7.52 4.64 -5.06
N GLU A 77 -8.78 4.48 -5.46
CA GLU A 77 -9.36 5.08 -6.67
C GLU A 77 -8.52 4.86 -7.95
N ILE A 78 -7.83 3.72 -8.07
CA ILE A 78 -6.91 3.43 -9.20
C ILE A 78 -7.58 3.49 -10.58
N GLY A 79 -8.89 3.26 -10.66
CA GLY A 79 -9.66 3.41 -11.90
C GLY A 79 -9.66 4.84 -12.44
N LEU A 80 -9.46 5.87 -11.60
CA LEU A 80 -9.29 7.25 -12.07
C LEU A 80 -7.95 7.46 -12.77
N ALA A 81 -6.90 6.73 -12.34
CA ALA A 81 -5.59 6.78 -12.97
C ALA A 81 -5.59 6.07 -14.33
N GLU A 82 -6.41 5.04 -14.52
CA GLU A 82 -6.60 4.38 -15.82
C GLU A 82 -7.17 5.32 -16.89
N LEU A 83 -8.01 6.29 -16.48
CA LEU A 83 -8.58 7.31 -17.35
C LEU A 83 -7.60 8.45 -17.67
N SER A 84 -6.41 8.48 -17.07
CA SER A 84 -5.44 9.56 -17.28
C SER A 84 -4.84 9.50 -18.69
N PRO A 85 -4.73 10.66 -19.39
CA PRO A 85 -4.09 10.71 -20.70
C PRO A 85 -2.59 10.39 -20.65
N HIS A 86 -1.99 10.46 -19.45
CA HIS A 86 -0.58 10.17 -19.22
C HIS A 86 -0.27 8.67 -19.11
N ASN A 87 -1.28 7.78 -19.21
CA ASN A 87 -1.15 6.33 -19.11
C ASN A 87 -0.27 5.85 -17.93
N PRO A 88 -0.55 6.31 -16.69
CA PRO A 88 0.32 6.09 -15.54
C PRO A 88 0.54 4.62 -15.20
N LEU A 89 -0.40 3.73 -15.55
CA LEU A 89 -0.34 2.29 -15.30
C LEU A 89 0.46 1.51 -16.34
N LYS A 90 0.89 2.16 -17.43
CA LYS A 90 1.83 1.59 -18.41
C LYS A 90 3.25 2.02 -18.01
N VAL A 91 3.72 1.44 -16.91
CA VAL A 91 5.13 1.51 -16.46
C VAL A 91 5.88 0.29 -16.96
#